data_AF-A0A7Z8PBX5-F1
#
_entry.id   AF-A0A7Z8PBX5-F1
#
_cell.length_a   1.000
_cell.length_b   1.000
_cell.length_c   1.000
_cell.angle_alpha   90.00
_cell.angle_beta   90.00
_cell.angle_gamma   90.00
#
_symmetry.space_group_name_H-M   'P 1'
#
loop_
_entity.id
_entity.type
_entity.pdbx_description
1 polymer ?
#
loop_
_entity_poly.entity_id
_entity_poly.type
_entity_poly.pdbx_seq_one_letter_code
_entity_poly.pdbx_strand_id
1 'polypeptide(L)'
;MLYFLKHGLVLLATPKTGSTALEQALAPRADIVLQGDPQIKHCTFHRYKWRMEKFIRIFVPDPPETAALIRHPEDWLGSWYRFRHGAWLNGTPRSTRGISFDTFVAGYLAEDQPVYAAVGRQAKFLTHPQTGAQVDHIYRYDAMAAYLAFLQARLDMPITLERVNVSPDWPLTLSPELRARLELQFKPDYDLYAAARSGFGP
;
A
#
# COMPACT_ATOMS: atom_id res chain seq x y z
N MET A 1 -10.20 1.15 2.58
CA MET A 1 -10.05 1.00 4.05
C MET A 1 -11.19 0.14 4.56
N LEU A 2 -10.90 -0.82 5.44
CA LEU A 2 -11.92 -1.64 6.09
C LEU A 2 -11.83 -1.44 7.61
N TYR A 3 -12.95 -1.45 8.30
CA TYR A 3 -13.01 -1.39 9.76
C TYR A 3 -13.86 -2.53 10.31
N PHE A 4 -13.35 -3.22 11.33
CA PHE A 4 -13.99 -4.31 12.03
C PHE A 4 -14.18 -3.91 13.49
N LEU A 5 -15.38 -3.44 13.83
CA LEU A 5 -15.72 -2.86 15.13
C LEU A 5 -15.56 -3.87 16.25
N LYS A 6 -16.10 -5.09 16.09
CA LYS A 6 -15.96 -6.16 17.08
C LYS A 6 -14.50 -6.52 17.37
N HIS A 7 -13.63 -6.37 16.38
CA HIS A 7 -12.22 -6.79 16.46
C HIS A 7 -11.27 -5.63 16.76
N GLY A 8 -11.77 -4.39 16.83
CA GLY A 8 -10.94 -3.21 17.05
C GLY A 8 -9.82 -3.07 16.02
N LEU A 9 -10.10 -3.35 14.74
CA LEU A 9 -9.08 -3.38 13.69
C LEU A 9 -9.48 -2.56 12.46
N VAL A 10 -8.55 -1.73 11.98
CA VAL A 10 -8.65 -0.96 10.74
C VAL A 10 -7.59 -1.43 9.74
N LEU A 11 -8.01 -1.80 8.54
CA LEU A 11 -7.12 -2.14 7.44
C LEU A 11 -6.98 -0.95 6.48
N LEU A 12 -5.76 -0.42 6.36
CA LEU A 12 -5.42 0.62 5.40
C LEU A 12 -4.89 -0.01 4.11
N ALA A 13 -5.53 0.36 2.99
CA ALA A 13 -5.20 -0.17 1.67
C ALA A 13 -4.12 0.70 1.02
N THR A 14 -2.84 0.42 1.30
CA THR A 14 -1.72 1.04 0.60
C THR A 14 -1.85 0.77 -0.91
N PRO A 15 -1.72 1.79 -1.79
CA PRO A 15 -1.78 1.56 -3.22
C PRO A 15 -0.75 0.52 -3.69
N LYS A 16 -1.15 -0.36 -4.61
CA LYS A 16 -0.27 -1.36 -5.27
C LYS A 16 0.34 -2.43 -4.36
N THR A 17 -0.25 -2.68 -3.19
CA THR A 17 0.12 -3.79 -2.29
C THR A 17 -0.93 -4.90 -2.27
N GLY A 18 -1.55 -5.21 -3.43
CA GLY A 18 -2.51 -6.31 -3.58
C GLY A 18 -3.80 -6.19 -2.75
N SER A 19 -4.22 -4.96 -2.40
CA SER A 19 -5.37 -4.74 -1.54
C SER A 19 -6.71 -5.21 -2.12
N THR A 20 -6.84 -5.39 -3.44
CA THR A 20 -8.12 -5.75 -4.09
C THR A 20 -8.64 -7.13 -3.67
N ALA A 21 -7.79 -8.16 -3.65
CA ALA A 21 -8.22 -9.51 -3.28
C ALA A 21 -8.62 -9.57 -1.80
N LEU A 22 -7.87 -8.89 -0.93
CA LEU A 22 -8.20 -8.72 0.48
C LEU A 22 -9.50 -7.95 0.67
N GLU A 23 -9.69 -6.86 -0.07
CA GLU A 23 -10.91 -6.06 -0.05
C GLU A 23 -12.13 -6.90 -0.42
N GLN A 24 -12.07 -7.69 -1.50
CA GLN A 24 -13.15 -8.57 -1.92
C GLN A 24 -13.47 -9.65 -0.88
N ALA A 25 -12.46 -10.27 -0.27
CA ALA A 25 -12.64 -11.32 0.72
C ALA A 25 -13.21 -10.81 2.06
N LEU A 26 -12.88 -9.57 2.43
CA LEU A 26 -13.11 -9.04 3.78
C LEU A 26 -14.19 -7.96 3.86
N ALA A 27 -14.47 -7.23 2.78
CA ALA A 27 -15.49 -6.18 2.77
C ALA A 27 -16.89 -6.66 3.20
N PRO A 28 -17.37 -7.87 2.84
CA PRO A 28 -18.68 -8.35 3.31
C PRO A 28 -18.80 -8.51 4.82
N ARG A 29 -17.68 -8.51 5.55
CA ARG A 29 -17.61 -8.69 7.01
C ARG A 29 -17.16 -7.43 7.76
N ALA A 30 -16.84 -6.36 7.04
CA ALA A 30 -16.42 -5.10 7.64
C ALA A 30 -17.64 -4.23 7.98
N ASP A 31 -17.60 -3.58 9.14
CA ASP A 31 -18.65 -2.67 9.61
C ASP A 31 -18.60 -1.33 8.85
N ILE A 32 -17.41 -0.92 8.38
CA ILE A 32 -17.23 0.22 7.49
C ILE A 32 -16.31 -0.16 6.34
N VAL A 33 -16.74 0.17 5.12
CA VAL A 33 -15.98 -0.05 3.88
C VAL A 33 -15.81 1.27 3.15
N LEU A 34 -14.57 1.71 2.98
CA LEU A 34 -14.19 2.77 2.02
C LEU A 34 -13.55 2.10 0.80
N GLN A 35 -14.30 2.02 -0.30
CA GLN A 35 -13.94 1.33 -1.55
C GLN A 35 -14.24 2.19 -2.78
N GLY A 36 -13.83 1.70 -3.96
CA GLY A 36 -14.11 2.36 -5.25
C GLY A 36 -13.07 3.42 -5.62
N ASP A 37 -13.44 4.69 -5.58
CA ASP A 37 -12.61 5.81 -6.03
C ASP A 37 -11.25 5.83 -5.29
N PRO A 38 -10.11 5.91 -6.01
CA PRO A 38 -8.78 5.96 -5.40
C PRO A 38 -8.62 7.04 -4.32
N GLN A 39 -9.26 8.20 -4.47
CA GLN A 39 -9.21 9.30 -3.50
C GLN A 39 -9.93 8.96 -2.20
N ILE A 40 -10.89 8.02 -2.24
CA ILE A 40 -11.68 7.59 -1.08
C ILE A 40 -11.06 6.34 -0.44
N LYS A 41 -10.77 5.31 -1.23
CA LYS A 41 -10.36 3.99 -0.68
C LYS A 41 -8.95 3.98 -0.08
N HIS A 42 -8.03 4.77 -0.65
CA HIS A 42 -6.65 4.90 -0.19
C HIS A 42 -6.55 5.95 0.93
N CYS A 43 -7.20 5.65 2.05
CA CYS A 43 -7.12 6.47 3.25
C CYS A 43 -5.71 6.38 3.85
N THR A 44 -4.93 7.47 3.78
CA THR A 44 -3.62 7.55 4.43
C THR A 44 -3.76 7.45 5.94
N PHE A 45 -2.71 7.02 6.63
CA PHE A 45 -2.69 6.96 8.09
C PHE A 45 -2.99 8.33 8.71
N HIS A 46 -2.45 9.41 8.14
CA HIS A 46 -2.79 10.76 8.57
C HIS A 46 -4.29 11.09 8.45
N ARG A 47 -4.93 10.75 7.32
CA ARG A 47 -6.36 10.99 7.12
C ARG A 47 -7.20 10.13 8.07
N TYR A 48 -6.78 8.90 8.32
CA TYR A 48 -7.38 8.03 9.33
C TYR A 48 -7.36 8.70 10.71
N LYS A 49 -6.18 9.09 11.22
CA LYS A 49 -6.04 9.75 12.53
C LYS A 49 -6.83 11.05 12.63
N TRP A 50 -6.87 11.85 11.55
CA TRP A 50 -7.53 13.16 11.58
C TRP A 50 -9.06 13.08 11.55
N ARG A 51 -9.64 12.14 10.79
CA ARG A 51 -11.09 12.08 10.53
C ARG A 51 -11.71 10.76 10.98
N MET A 52 -11.20 9.64 10.49
CA MET A 52 -11.85 8.34 10.67
C MET A 52 -11.78 7.84 12.10
N GLU A 53 -10.64 7.97 12.78
CA GLU A 53 -10.52 7.58 14.19
C GLU A 53 -11.47 8.40 15.06
N LYS A 54 -11.59 9.72 14.82
CA LYS A 54 -12.52 10.57 15.55
C LYS A 54 -13.98 10.13 15.36
N PHE A 55 -14.34 9.71 14.14
CA PHE A 55 -15.65 9.15 13.86
C PHE A 55 -15.86 7.80 14.56
N ILE A 56 -14.88 6.90 14.50
CA ILE A 56 -14.96 5.58 15.12
C ILE A 56 -15.10 5.68 16.65
N ARG A 57 -14.41 6.64 17.28
CA ARG A 57 -14.47 6.88 18.73
C ARG A 57 -15.83 7.35 19.26
N ILE A 58 -16.80 7.60 18.37
CA ILE A 58 -18.20 7.80 18.77
C ILE A 58 -18.82 6.46 19.24
N PHE A 59 -18.35 5.33 18.69
CA PHE A 59 -18.91 4.00 18.94
C PHE A 59 -18.10 3.15 19.91
N VAL A 60 -16.81 3.44 20.09
CA VAL A 60 -15.88 2.69 20.93
C VAL A 60 -15.01 3.63 21.77
N PRO A 61 -14.67 3.28 23.03
CA PRO A 61 -13.86 4.13 23.90
C PRO A 61 -12.40 4.23 23.42
N ASP A 62 -11.85 3.10 22.99
CA ASP A 62 -10.46 2.96 22.57
C ASP A 62 -10.32 3.00 21.05
N PRO A 63 -9.25 3.64 20.51
CA PRO A 63 -9.00 3.62 19.08
C PRO A 63 -8.63 2.20 18.62
N PRO A 64 -9.17 1.74 17.48
CA PRO A 64 -8.78 0.45 16.94
C PRO A 64 -7.32 0.47 16.47
N GLU A 65 -6.67 -0.69 16.56
CA GLU A 65 -5.36 -0.92 15.96
C GLU A 65 -5.47 -0.84 14.44
N THR A 66 -4.37 -0.46 13.79
CA THR A 66 -4.27 -0.31 12.35
C THR A 66 -3.32 -1.35 11.77
N ALA A 67 -3.69 -1.90 10.62
CA ALA A 67 -2.83 -2.80 9.87
C ALA A 67 -2.79 -2.45 8.39
N ALA A 68 -1.63 -2.65 7.77
CA ALA A 68 -1.41 -2.36 6.36
C ALA A 68 -0.29 -3.23 5.77
N LEU A 69 -0.24 -3.28 4.44
CA LEU A 69 0.86 -3.87 3.70
C LEU A 69 1.81 -2.78 3.19
N ILE A 70 3.09 -3.12 3.13
CA ILE A 70 4.14 -2.38 2.43
C ILE A 70 4.85 -3.32 1.46
N ARG A 71 5.26 -2.81 0.30
CA ARG A 71 5.99 -3.59 -0.72
C ARG A 71 7.40 -3.05 -0.87
N HIS A 72 8.36 -3.90 -1.27
CA HIS A 72 9.72 -3.45 -1.56
C HIS A 72 9.68 -2.27 -2.53
N PRO A 73 10.39 -1.14 -2.28
CA PRO A 73 10.19 0.08 -3.07
C PRO A 73 10.37 -0.10 -4.58
N GLU A 74 11.36 -0.89 -5.03
CA GLU A 74 11.54 -1.22 -6.45
C GLU A 74 10.34 -2.01 -7.02
N ASP A 75 9.87 -3.03 -6.31
CA ASP A 75 8.74 -3.85 -6.77
C ASP A 75 7.42 -3.06 -6.78
N TRP A 76 7.29 -2.12 -5.86
CA TRP A 76 6.18 -1.20 -5.77
C TRP A 76 6.15 -0.25 -6.97
N LEU A 77 7.30 0.34 -7.32
CA LEU A 77 7.47 1.14 -8.54
C LEU A 77 7.22 0.29 -9.80
N GLY A 78 7.72 -0.94 -9.85
CA GLY A 78 7.45 -1.87 -10.93
C GLY A 78 5.95 -2.16 -11.10
N SER A 79 5.22 -2.29 -9.99
CA SER A 79 3.76 -2.47 -10.00
C SER A 79 3.03 -1.23 -10.56
N TRP A 80 3.49 -0.03 -10.23
CA TRP A 80 2.97 1.20 -10.82
C TRP A 80 3.29 1.35 -12.29
N TYR A 81 4.53 1.06 -12.69
CA TYR A 81 4.98 1.11 -14.07
C TYR A 81 4.13 0.19 -14.95
N ARG A 82 3.93 -1.07 -14.53
CA ARG A 82 3.05 -2.03 -15.23
C ARG A 82 1.60 -1.58 -15.27
N PHE A 83 1.07 -1.03 -14.19
CA PHE A 83 -0.28 -0.47 -14.17
C PHE A 83 -0.43 0.68 -15.16
N ARG A 84 0.54 1.59 -15.22
CA ARG A 84 0.54 2.72 -16.15
C ARG A 84 0.84 2.34 -17.60
N HIS A 85 1.28 1.09 -17.83
CA HIS A 85 1.46 0.52 -19.17
C HIS A 85 0.15 -0.03 -19.77
N GLY A 86 -0.89 -0.16 -18.95
CA GLY A 86 -2.19 -0.69 -19.34
C GLY A 86 -2.82 0.04 -20.52
N ALA A 87 -3.54 -0.69 -21.37
CA ALA A 87 -4.18 -0.12 -22.57
C ALA A 87 -5.13 1.05 -22.25
N TRP A 88 -5.75 1.04 -21.07
CA TRP A 88 -6.65 2.10 -20.59
C TRP A 88 -5.97 3.46 -20.33
N LEU A 89 -4.63 3.52 -20.30
CA LEU A 89 -3.88 4.77 -20.19
C LEU A 89 -3.15 5.14 -21.49
N ASN A 90 -3.30 4.36 -22.56
CA ASN A 90 -2.63 4.64 -23.81
C ASN A 90 -3.04 6.03 -24.36
N GLY A 91 -2.07 6.80 -24.85
CA GLY A 91 -2.27 8.17 -25.32
C GLY A 91 -2.45 9.23 -24.23
N THR A 92 -2.42 8.85 -22.94
CA THR A 92 -2.50 9.81 -21.82
C THR A 92 -1.12 10.18 -21.28
N PRO A 93 -0.94 11.36 -20.65
CA PRO A 93 0.31 11.75 -19.99
C PRO A 93 0.74 10.84 -18.82
N ARG A 94 -0.16 9.98 -18.33
CA ARG A 94 0.13 9.01 -17.27
C ARG A 94 0.69 7.70 -17.81
N SER A 95 0.66 7.48 -19.13
CA SER A 95 1.13 6.24 -19.75
C SER A 95 2.62 6.04 -19.55
N THR A 96 3.03 4.80 -19.34
CA THR A 96 4.43 4.37 -19.38
C THR A 96 4.76 3.62 -20.69
N ARG A 97 3.88 3.65 -21.69
CA ARG A 97 4.18 3.07 -23.00
C ARG A 97 5.25 3.90 -23.72
N GLY A 98 6.23 3.20 -24.30
CA GLY A 98 7.32 3.83 -25.04
C GLY A 98 8.45 4.39 -24.18
N ILE A 99 8.40 4.23 -22.85
CA ILE A 99 9.51 4.57 -21.95
C ILE A 99 10.03 3.32 -21.24
N SER A 100 11.31 3.32 -20.85
CA SER A 100 11.89 2.22 -20.08
C SER A 100 11.55 2.33 -18.59
N PHE A 101 11.80 1.27 -17.83
CA PHE A 101 11.68 1.33 -16.37
C PHE A 101 12.70 2.29 -15.76
N ASP A 102 13.93 2.33 -16.27
CA ASP A 102 14.94 3.32 -15.88
C ASP A 102 14.45 4.76 -16.08
N THR A 103 13.83 5.09 -17.22
CA THR A 103 13.25 6.43 -17.45
C THR A 103 12.14 6.73 -16.43
N PHE A 104 11.29 5.75 -16.12
CA PHE A 104 10.25 5.91 -15.10
C PHE A 104 10.83 6.17 -13.70
N VAL A 105 11.84 5.39 -13.28
CA VAL A 105 12.48 5.58 -11.97
C VAL A 105 13.28 6.87 -11.91
N ALA A 106 13.98 7.25 -12.99
CA ALA A 106 14.64 8.54 -13.09
C ALA A 106 13.66 9.71 -12.95
N GLY A 107 12.47 9.61 -13.57
CA GLY A 107 11.38 10.57 -13.37
C GLY A 107 10.85 10.57 -11.94
N TYR A 108 10.75 9.42 -11.28
CA TYR A 108 10.35 9.33 -9.87
C TYR A 108 11.37 9.97 -8.92
N LEU A 109 12.66 9.92 -9.27
CA LEU A 109 13.76 10.55 -8.54
C LEU A 109 13.91 12.06 -8.83
N ALA A 110 13.18 12.59 -9.81
CA ALA A 110 13.22 14.00 -10.13
C ALA A 110 12.50 14.84 -9.06
N GLU A 111 12.96 16.07 -8.84
CA GLU A 111 12.29 17.02 -7.95
C GLU A 111 10.90 17.39 -8.49
N ASP A 112 10.83 17.75 -9.77
CA ASP A 112 9.58 17.88 -10.50
C ASP A 112 9.26 16.57 -11.23
N GLN A 113 8.41 15.75 -10.60
CA GLN A 113 8.08 14.43 -11.12
C GLN A 113 7.16 14.53 -12.34
N PRO A 114 7.54 13.97 -13.50
CA PRO A 114 6.65 13.95 -14.65
C PRO A 114 5.39 13.13 -14.33
N VAL A 115 4.28 13.46 -14.96
CA VAL A 115 2.95 12.89 -14.66
C VAL A 115 2.95 11.36 -14.70
N TYR A 116 3.71 10.74 -15.62
CA TYR A 116 3.85 9.29 -15.73
C TYR A 116 4.62 8.64 -14.58
N ALA A 117 5.45 9.38 -13.83
CA ALA A 117 6.23 8.90 -12.68
C ALA A 117 5.76 9.47 -11.33
N ALA A 118 4.85 10.45 -11.34
CA ALA A 118 4.23 11.01 -10.13
C ALA A 118 3.30 9.98 -9.45
N VAL A 119 3.92 9.04 -8.75
CA VAL A 119 3.29 8.05 -7.86
C VAL A 119 3.68 8.42 -6.43
N GLY A 120 2.86 8.08 -5.44
CA GLY A 120 3.07 8.54 -4.06
C GLY A 120 4.34 7.99 -3.38
N ARG A 121 4.33 7.98 -2.05
CA ARG A 121 5.34 7.28 -1.23
C ARG A 121 4.64 6.41 -0.21
N GLN A 122 5.10 5.18 0.01
CA GLN A 122 4.50 4.27 0.96
C GLN A 122 4.75 4.75 2.40
N ALA A 123 5.94 5.24 2.70
CA ALA A 123 6.24 5.80 4.03
C ALA A 123 5.31 6.98 4.38
N LYS A 124 5.05 7.88 3.41
CA LYS A 124 4.08 8.99 3.59
C LYS A 124 2.64 8.49 3.74
N PHE A 125 2.29 7.35 3.18
CA PHE A 125 0.97 6.75 3.31
C PHE A 125 0.76 6.16 4.71
N LEU A 126 1.82 5.55 5.27
CA LEU A 126 1.79 4.75 6.51
C LEU A 126 2.22 5.52 7.76
N THR A 127 2.76 6.73 7.61
CA THR A 127 3.32 7.53 8.71
C THR A 127 2.64 8.88 8.80
N HIS A 128 2.36 9.32 10.03
CA HIS A 128 1.83 10.64 10.31
C HIS A 128 2.93 11.70 10.12
N PRO A 129 2.73 12.72 9.26
CA PRO A 129 3.81 13.60 8.84
C PRO A 129 4.34 14.52 9.95
N GLN A 130 3.54 14.81 10.98
CA GLN A 130 3.92 15.71 12.07
C GLN A 130 4.43 14.98 13.32
N THR A 131 3.96 13.76 13.57
CA THR A 131 4.23 13.05 14.84
C THR A 131 5.15 11.85 14.66
N GLY A 132 5.39 11.40 13.42
CA GLY A 132 6.15 10.19 13.13
C GLY A 132 5.43 8.89 13.51
N ALA A 133 4.23 8.96 14.08
CA ALA A 133 3.43 7.78 14.41
C ALA A 133 3.12 6.97 13.14
N GLN A 134 3.21 5.66 13.23
CA GLN A 134 3.01 4.74 12.10
C GLN A 134 1.77 3.87 12.33
N VAL A 135 1.34 3.20 11.26
CA VAL A 135 0.42 2.06 11.37
C VAL A 135 0.98 1.02 12.35
N ASP A 136 0.13 0.48 13.23
CA ASP A 136 0.56 -0.41 14.34
C ASP A 136 1.13 -1.74 13.83
N HIS A 137 0.55 -2.27 12.76
CA HIS A 137 0.95 -3.54 12.17
C HIS A 137 1.23 -3.41 10.68
N ILE A 138 2.51 -3.26 10.34
CA ILE A 138 2.96 -3.20 8.94
C ILE A 138 3.57 -4.53 8.56
N TYR A 139 2.99 -5.19 7.55
CA TYR A 139 3.50 -6.44 7.00
C TYR A 139 4.07 -6.25 5.61
N ARG A 140 5.10 -7.02 5.27
CA ARG A 140 5.63 -7.02 3.91
C ARG A 140 4.70 -7.75 2.95
N TYR A 141 4.57 -7.21 1.75
CA TYR A 141 3.74 -7.75 0.69
C TYR A 141 4.21 -9.13 0.20
N ASP A 142 5.53 -9.35 0.17
CA ASP A 142 6.16 -10.64 -0.14
C ASP A 142 6.00 -11.68 1.00
N ALA A 143 5.55 -11.24 2.18
CA ALA A 143 5.22 -12.08 3.33
C ALA A 143 3.70 -12.18 3.57
N MET A 144 2.90 -12.25 2.50
CA MET A 144 1.42 -12.27 2.58
C MET A 144 0.86 -13.35 3.51
N ALA A 145 1.50 -14.52 3.60
CA ALA A 145 1.07 -15.60 4.49
C ALA A 145 1.08 -15.17 5.97
N ALA A 146 2.09 -14.39 6.40
CA ALA A 146 2.16 -13.86 7.76
C ALA A 146 1.05 -12.85 8.03
N TYR A 147 0.75 -11.99 7.05
CA TYR A 147 -0.35 -11.03 7.15
C TYR A 147 -1.71 -11.74 7.24
N LEU A 148 -1.94 -12.74 6.39
CA LEU A 148 -3.16 -13.56 6.45
C LEU A 148 -3.28 -14.29 7.79
N ALA A 149 -2.21 -14.88 8.31
CA ALA A 149 -2.23 -15.51 9.62
C ALA A 149 -2.64 -14.54 10.74
N PHE A 150 -2.08 -13.32 10.74
CA PHE A 150 -2.49 -12.25 11.64
C PHE A 150 -3.98 -11.90 11.50
N LEU A 151 -4.45 -11.69 10.28
CA LEU A 151 -5.86 -11.33 10.04
C LEU A 151 -6.81 -12.46 10.46
N GLN A 152 -6.48 -13.71 10.17
CA GLN A 152 -7.31 -14.86 10.56
C GLN A 152 -7.40 -14.99 12.08
N ALA A 153 -6.28 -14.80 12.79
CA ALA A 153 -6.25 -14.82 14.25
C ALA A 153 -7.03 -13.63 14.84
N ARG A 154 -6.88 -12.43 14.27
CA ARG A 154 -7.51 -11.20 14.78
C ARG A 154 -9.01 -11.14 14.51
N LEU A 155 -9.45 -11.68 13.38
CA LEU A 155 -10.85 -11.68 12.94
C LEU A 155 -11.60 -12.97 13.29
N ASP A 156 -10.92 -13.95 13.88
CA ASP A 156 -11.46 -15.27 14.26
C ASP A 156 -12.19 -15.97 13.10
N MET A 157 -11.55 -15.97 11.91
CA MET A 157 -12.14 -16.55 10.71
C MET A 157 -11.10 -16.99 9.68
N PRO A 158 -11.40 -18.01 8.85
CA PRO A 158 -10.56 -18.37 7.71
C PRO A 158 -10.66 -17.32 6.60
N ILE A 159 -9.52 -16.99 5.98
CA ILE A 159 -9.44 -16.03 4.87
C ILE A 159 -8.81 -16.73 3.67
N THR A 160 -9.61 -16.96 2.64
CA THR A 160 -9.13 -17.43 1.34
C THR A 160 -9.10 -16.26 0.38
N LEU A 161 -7.93 -16.00 -0.21
CA LEU A 161 -7.81 -14.99 -1.26
C LEU A 161 -8.01 -15.66 -2.62
N GLU A 162 -8.99 -15.19 -3.37
CA GLU A 162 -9.06 -15.50 -4.80
C GLU A 162 -7.92 -14.81 -5.53
N ARG A 163 -7.37 -15.48 -6.54
CA ARG A 163 -6.28 -14.93 -7.35
C ARG A 163 -6.85 -13.88 -8.31
N VAL A 164 -6.86 -12.62 -7.89
CA VAL A 164 -7.45 -11.51 -8.66
C VAL A 164 -6.35 -10.61 -9.24
N ASN A 165 -6.42 -10.36 -10.56
CA ASN A 165 -5.62 -9.37 -11.30
C ASN A 165 -4.09 -9.49 -11.19
N VAL A 166 -3.52 -10.54 -11.79
CA VAL A 166 -2.09 -10.57 -12.13
C VAL A 166 -1.84 -9.60 -13.30
N SER A 167 -1.20 -8.46 -13.01
CA SER A 167 -0.61 -7.65 -14.09
C SER A 167 0.42 -8.50 -14.83
N PRO A 168 0.62 -8.31 -16.16
CA PRO A 168 1.54 -9.16 -16.89
C PRO A 168 2.94 -9.01 -16.27
N ASP A 169 3.51 -10.12 -15.84
CA ASP A 169 4.76 -10.13 -15.11
C ASP A 169 5.90 -10.29 -16.11
N TRP A 170 6.37 -9.17 -16.64
CA TRP A 170 7.63 -9.15 -17.39
C TRP A 170 8.73 -8.57 -16.50
N PRO A 171 9.96 -9.09 -16.63
CA PRO A 171 11.09 -8.61 -15.85
C PRO A 171 11.34 -7.14 -16.15
N LEU A 172 11.56 -6.37 -15.09
CA LEU A 172 12.02 -4.99 -15.17
C LEU A 172 13.46 -4.96 -14.68
N THR A 173 14.33 -4.35 -15.47
CA THR A 173 15.71 -4.11 -15.08
C THR A 173 15.82 -2.67 -14.62
N LEU A 174 16.46 -2.45 -13.46
CA LEU A 174 16.86 -1.15 -12.97
C LEU A 174 18.38 -1.09 -12.94
N SER A 175 18.96 -0.03 -13.52
CA SER A 175 20.41 0.16 -13.47
C SER A 175 20.92 0.28 -12.02
N PRO A 176 22.12 -0.25 -11.69
CA PRO A 176 22.69 -0.15 -10.35
C PRO A 176 22.79 1.29 -9.83
N GLU A 177 23.08 2.24 -10.72
CA GLU A 177 23.21 3.66 -10.39
C GLU A 177 21.86 4.26 -9.97
N LEU A 178 20.76 3.93 -10.68
CA LEU A 178 19.43 4.38 -10.31
C LEU A 178 18.93 3.68 -9.04
N ARG A 179 19.25 2.39 -8.85
CA ARG A 179 18.94 1.68 -7.60
C ARG A 179 19.58 2.36 -6.40
N ALA A 180 20.88 2.63 -6.44
CA ALA A 180 21.58 3.29 -5.35
C ALA A 180 21.00 4.68 -5.03
N ARG A 181 20.65 5.46 -6.07
CA ARG A 181 19.97 6.75 -5.88
C ARG A 181 18.58 6.60 -5.27
N LEU A 182 17.83 5.59 -5.69
CA LEU A 182 16.49 5.29 -5.17
C LEU A 182 16.55 4.90 -3.68
N GLU A 183 17.48 4.02 -3.30
CA GLU A 183 17.72 3.64 -1.91
C GLU A 183 18.08 4.83 -1.03
N LEU A 184 18.94 5.73 -1.51
CA LEU A 184 19.36 6.91 -0.75
C LEU A 184 18.22 7.92 -0.58
N GLN A 185 17.54 8.30 -1.66
CA GLN A 185 16.52 9.36 -1.62
C GLN A 185 15.20 8.91 -0.99
N PHE A 186 14.86 7.63 -1.13
CA PHE A 186 13.64 7.03 -0.59
C PHE A 186 13.94 6.09 0.58
N LYS A 187 15.05 6.34 1.28
CA LYS A 187 15.46 5.63 2.50
C LYS A 187 14.30 5.41 3.50
N PRO A 188 13.37 6.36 3.76
CA PRO A 188 12.24 6.09 4.64
C PRO A 188 11.32 4.94 4.18
N ASP A 189 11.13 4.75 2.88
CA ASP A 189 10.34 3.62 2.35
C ASP A 189 11.09 2.29 2.50
N TYR A 190 12.42 2.29 2.30
CA TYR A 190 13.27 1.11 2.52
C TYR A 190 13.38 0.74 4.00
N ASP A 191 13.60 1.70 4.88
CA ASP A 191 13.70 1.49 6.33
C ASP A 191 12.39 0.94 6.89
N LEU A 192 11.25 1.50 6.44
CA LEU A 192 9.93 1.02 6.83
C LEU A 192 9.67 -0.40 6.33
N TYR A 193 10.10 -0.73 5.10
CA TYR A 193 10.01 -2.08 4.56
C TYR A 193 10.89 -3.07 5.35
N ALA A 194 12.12 -2.67 5.68
CA ALA A 194 13.05 -3.49 6.44
C ALA A 194 12.51 -3.77 7.86
N ALA A 195 11.90 -2.78 8.51
CA ALA A 195 11.28 -2.92 9.83
C ALA A 195 9.92 -3.66 9.80
N ALA A 196 9.27 -3.74 8.64
CA ALA A 196 7.98 -4.41 8.50
C ALA A 196 8.07 -5.92 8.75
N ARG A 197 6.99 -6.47 9.29
CA ARG A 197 6.87 -7.86 9.70
C ARG A 197 6.91 -8.79 8.49
N SER A 198 7.73 -9.83 8.58
CA SER A 198 7.84 -10.91 7.58
C SER A 198 7.42 -12.28 8.10
N GLY A 199 7.04 -12.39 9.38
CA GLY A 199 6.66 -13.63 10.04
C GLY A 199 5.57 -13.40 11.09
N PHE A 200 5.02 -14.49 11.61
CA PHE A 200 4.08 -14.45 12.71
C PHE A 200 4.86 -14.43 14.03
N GLY A 201 4.88 -13.28 14.70
CA GLY A 201 5.52 -13.06 15.99
C GLY A 201 4.85 -11.87 16.69
N PRO A 202 4.95 -11.78 18.04
CA PRO A 202 4.26 -10.76 18.83
C PRO A 202 4.56 -9.33 18.35
#